data_AF-A0A944TR29-F1
#
_entry.id   AF-A0A944TR29-F1
#
_cell.length_a   1.000
_cell.length_b   1.000
_cell.length_c   1.000
_cell.angle_alpha   90.00
_cell.angle_beta   90.00
_cell.angle_gamma   90.00
#
_symmetry.space_group_name_H-M   'P 1'
#
loop_
_entity.id
_entity.type
_entity.pdbx_description
1 polymer ?
#
loop_
_entity_poly.entity_id
_entity_poly.type
_entity_poly.pdbx_seq_one_letter_code
_entity_poly.pdbx_strand_id
1 'polypeptide(L)'
;MSQQYSAYSILAKKRDNVALAPEEIKWFIDGLARGDVADYQMSAFLMAITINGATAEETAALTDAMLYSGKVVQFEGAHYVDKHS
;
A
#
# COMPACT_ATOMS: atom_id res chain seq x y z
N MET A 1 -23.03 -8.31 -2.40
CA MET A 1 -21.90 -8.20 -1.46
C MET A 1 -21.53 -6.73 -1.39
N SER A 2 -21.68 -6.09 -0.23
CA SER A 2 -21.33 -4.68 -0.05
C SER A 2 -19.84 -4.50 -0.32
N GLN A 3 -19.48 -3.64 -1.26
CA GLN A 3 -18.10 -3.32 -1.57
C GLN A 3 -17.54 -2.52 -0.38
N GLN A 4 -16.66 -3.14 0.42
CA GLN A 4 -16.21 -2.59 1.71
C GLN A 4 -15.21 -1.43 1.54
N TYR A 5 -14.54 -1.32 0.38
CA TYR A 5 -13.54 -0.28 0.09
C TYR A 5 -13.63 0.18 -1.37
N SER A 6 -13.26 1.45 -1.62
CA SER A 6 -13.07 2.01 -2.97
C SER A 6 -11.80 2.85 -3.01
N ALA A 7 -11.16 2.94 -4.18
CA ALA A 7 -9.99 3.81 -4.35
C ALA A 7 -10.33 5.28 -4.03
N TYR A 8 -11.53 5.74 -4.41
CA TYR A 8 -12.01 7.09 -4.08
C TYR A 8 -12.06 7.33 -2.56
N SER A 9 -12.65 6.42 -1.79
CA SER A 9 -12.80 6.60 -0.33
C SER A 9 -11.45 6.59 0.38
N ILE A 10 -10.52 5.75 -0.07
CA ILE A 10 -9.16 5.68 0.49
C ILE A 10 -8.37 6.94 0.16
N LEU A 11 -8.41 7.39 -1.09
CA LEU A 11 -7.76 8.64 -1.50
C LEU A 11 -8.32 9.86 -0.78
N ALA A 12 -9.63 9.93 -0.59
CA ALA A 12 -10.26 11.00 0.17
C ALA A 12 -9.75 11.03 1.63
N LYS A 13 -9.72 9.88 2.31
CA LYS A 13 -9.16 9.79 3.67
C LYS A 13 -7.71 10.26 3.72
N LYS A 14 -6.85 9.76 2.83
CA LYS A 14 -5.43 10.11 2.86
C LYS A 14 -5.20 11.58 2.52
N ARG A 15 -5.95 12.14 1.56
CA ARG A 15 -5.96 13.58 1.22
C ARG A 15 -6.37 14.43 2.42
N ASP A 16 -7.37 13.99 3.19
CA ASP A 16 -7.90 14.72 4.34
C ASP A 16 -7.10 14.43 5.63
N ASN A 17 -5.89 13.85 5.48
CA ASN A 17 -4.97 13.49 6.57
C ASN A 17 -5.60 12.58 7.64
N VAL A 18 -6.52 11.71 7.22
CA VAL A 18 -7.09 10.65 8.06
C VAL A 18 -6.25 9.39 7.88
N ALA A 19 -5.82 8.80 8.99
CA ALA A 19 -5.06 7.56 8.99
C ALA A 19 -5.84 6.43 8.32
N LEU A 20 -5.17 5.67 7.46
CA LEU A 20 -5.72 4.50 6.80
C LEU A 20 -5.54 3.26 7.66
N ALA A 21 -6.55 2.38 7.67
CA ALA A 21 -6.40 1.06 8.27
C ALA A 21 -5.50 0.17 7.40
N PRO A 22 -4.77 -0.81 7.99
CA PRO A 22 -3.94 -1.73 7.23
C PRO A 22 -4.69 -2.47 6.10
N GLU A 23 -5.95 -2.82 6.34
CA GLU A 23 -6.81 -3.50 5.36
C GLU A 23 -7.15 -2.60 4.17
N GLU A 24 -7.26 -1.28 4.38
CA GLU A 24 -7.48 -0.31 3.31
C GLU A 24 -6.27 -0.21 2.40
N ILE A 25 -5.07 -0.12 2.99
CA ILE A 25 -3.80 -0.08 2.26
C ILE A 25 -3.60 -1.37 1.47
N LYS A 26 -3.80 -2.53 2.12
CA LYS A 26 -3.71 -3.83 1.46
C LYS A 26 -4.68 -3.94 0.29
N TRP A 27 -5.94 -3.56 0.48
CA TRP A 27 -6.94 -3.58 -0.60
C TRP A 27 -6.52 -2.71 -1.79
N PHE A 28 -5.98 -1.53 -1.52
CA PHE A 28 -5.54 -0.58 -2.55
C PHE A 28 -4.36 -1.12 -3.35
N ILE A 29 -3.32 -1.62 -2.68
CA ILE A 29 -2.11 -2.16 -3.32
C ILE A 29 -2.40 -3.46 -4.07
N ASP A 30 -3.18 -4.37 -3.48
CA ASP A 30 -3.62 -5.59 -4.16
C ASP A 30 -4.46 -5.26 -5.40
N GLY A 31 -5.33 -4.24 -5.32
CA GLY A 31 -6.12 -3.77 -6.44
C GLY A 31 -5.26 -3.14 -7.55
N LEU A 32 -4.21 -2.40 -7.18
CA LEU A 32 -3.25 -1.85 -8.13
C LEU A 32 -2.48 -2.96 -8.85
N ALA A 33 -1.98 -3.96 -8.11
CA ALA A 33 -1.24 -5.08 -8.68
C ALA A 33 -2.07 -5.93 -9.66
N ARG A 34 -3.40 -6.01 -9.45
CA ARG A 34 -4.34 -6.70 -10.34
C ARG A 34 -4.87 -5.85 -11.50
N GLY A 35 -4.66 -4.53 -11.47
CA GLY A 35 -5.23 -3.59 -12.43
C GLY A 35 -6.68 -3.18 -12.15
N ASP A 36 -7.22 -3.50 -10.96
CA ASP A 36 -8.55 -3.06 -10.51
C ASP A 36 -8.57 -1.58 -10.08
N VAL A 37 -7.43 -1.08 -9.61
CA VAL A 37 -7.19 0.32 -9.27
C VAL A 37 -6.37 0.94 -10.41
N ALA A 38 -6.84 2.05 -10.97
CA ALA A 38 -6.20 2.68 -12.11
C ALA A 38 -4.88 3.38 -11.72
N ASP A 39 -3.89 3.41 -12.62
CA ASP A 39 -2.57 3.99 -12.37
C ASP A 39 -2.61 5.43 -11.86
N TYR A 40 -3.53 6.26 -12.38
CA TYR A 40 -3.67 7.65 -11.93
C TYR A 40 -4.13 7.77 -10.46
N GLN A 41 -4.78 6.74 -9.93
CA GLN A 41 -5.16 6.69 -8.53
C GLN A 41 -3.93 6.43 -7.65
N MET A 42 -2.95 5.66 -8.13
CA MET A 42 -1.66 5.54 -7.44
C MET A 42 -0.91 6.87 -7.42
N SER A 43 -0.91 7.63 -8.52
CA SER A 43 -0.33 8.98 -8.53
C SER A 43 -0.97 9.91 -7.49
N ALA A 44 -2.31 9.85 -7.36
CA ALA A 44 -3.04 10.62 -6.35
C ALA A 44 -2.70 10.17 -4.92
N PHE A 45 -2.55 8.86 -4.69
CA PHE A 45 -2.17 8.29 -3.40
C PHE A 45 -0.77 8.74 -2.97
N LEU A 46 0.20 8.65 -3.89
CA LEU A 46 1.58 9.10 -3.66
C LEU A 46 1.61 10.59 -3.37
N MET A 47 0.88 11.41 -4.12
CA MET A 47 0.81 12.85 -3.86
C MET A 47 0.20 13.16 -2.49
N ALA A 48 -0.85 12.44 -2.08
CA ALA A 48 -1.44 12.60 -0.75
C ALA A 48 -0.45 12.23 0.37
N ILE A 49 0.34 11.17 0.20
CA ILE A 49 1.43 10.81 1.12
C ILE A 49 2.54 11.87 1.12
N THR A 50 2.92 12.42 -0.04
CA THR A 50 3.94 13.48 -0.12
C THR A 50 3.53 14.73 0.68
N ILE A 51 2.24 15.09 0.64
CA ILE A 51 1.72 16.28 1.32
C ILE A 51 1.48 16.02 2.82
N ASN A 52 0.86 14.89 3.16
CA ASN A 52 0.38 14.61 4.52
C ASN A 52 1.26 13.64 5.33
N GLY A 53 2.27 13.04 4.69
CA GLY A 53 3.06 11.96 5.26
C GLY A 53 2.31 10.63 5.36
N ALA A 54 3.01 9.62 5.87
CA ALA A 54 2.43 8.34 6.29
C ALA A 54 2.88 8.06 7.73
N THR A 55 2.01 7.48 8.55
CA THR A 55 2.42 7.03 9.90
C THR A 55 3.34 5.81 9.81
N ALA A 56 3.96 5.44 10.93
CA ALA A 56 4.77 4.22 10.99
C ALA A 56 3.91 2.96 10.69
N GLU A 57 2.68 2.93 11.19
CA GLU A 57 1.72 1.85 10.95
C GLU A 57 1.31 1.79 9.47
N GLU A 58 1.00 2.94 8.86
CA GLU A 58 0.70 3.01 7.42
C GLU A 58 1.89 2.56 6.57
N THR A 59 3.11 2.96 6.96
CA THR A 59 4.36 2.59 6.26
C THR A 59 4.63 1.09 6.35
N ALA A 60 4.44 0.49 7.54
CA ALA A 60 4.55 -0.95 7.73
C ALA A 60 3.51 -1.70 6.89
N ALA A 61 2.25 -1.27 6.93
CA ALA A 61 1.17 -1.89 6.15
C ALA A 61 1.40 -1.78 4.63
N LEU A 62 1.91 -0.64 4.15
CA LEU A 62 2.29 -0.46 2.75
C LEU A 62 3.42 -1.41 2.35
N THR A 63 4.44 -1.53 3.21
CA THR A 63 5.59 -2.41 2.98
C THR A 63 5.15 -3.88 2.90
N ASP A 64 4.33 -4.33 3.85
CA ASP A 64 3.77 -5.69 3.85
C ASP A 64 2.90 -5.95 2.62
N ALA A 65 2.01 -5.02 2.27
CA ALA A 65 1.16 -5.17 1.09
C ALA A 65 1.99 -5.26 -0.20
N MET A 66 3.06 -4.46 -0.33
CA MET A 66 3.97 -4.53 -1.47
C MET A 66 4.75 -5.85 -1.50
N LEU A 67 5.29 -6.30 -0.37
CA LEU A 67 6.03 -7.57 -0.25
C LEU A 67 5.20 -8.77 -0.76
N TYR A 68 3.92 -8.82 -0.36
CA TYR A 68 3.02 -9.92 -0.70
C TYR A 68 2.21 -9.71 -2.00
N SER A 69 2.37 -8.57 -2.68
CA SER A 69 1.70 -8.31 -3.97
C SER A 69 2.26 -9.13 -5.15
N GLY A 70 3.45 -9.71 -4.97
CA GLY A 70 4.17 -10.45 -6.00
C GLY A 70 4.66 -11.82 -5.52
N LYS A 71 5.85 -12.21 -5.97
CA LYS A 71 6.49 -13.47 -5.55
C LYS A 71 7.44 -13.20 -4.40
N VAL A 72 7.24 -13.91 -3.30
CA VAL A 72 8.18 -13.91 -2.16
C VAL A 72 9.22 -15.01 -2.41
N VAL A 73 10.48 -14.62 -2.49
CA VAL A 73 11.59 -15.56 -2.65
C VAL A 73 11.80 -16.30 -1.33
N GLN A 74 11.80 -17.64 -1.40
CA GLN A 74 12.16 -18.50 -0.28
C GLN A 74 13.63 -18.87 -0.40
N PHE A 75 14.37 -18.78 0.69
CA PHE A 75 15.79 -19.10 0.74
C PHE A 75 16.04 -20.26 1.70
N GLU A 76 16.94 -21.17 1.31
CA GLU A 76 17.39 -22.29 2.14
C GLU A 76 18.74 -21.97 2.81
N GLY A 77 18.83 -22.14 4.14
CA GLY A 77 20.02 -21.81 4.92
C GLY A 77 19.78 -20.73 6.00
N ALA A 78 20.86 -20.21 6.58
CA ALA A 78 20.84 -19.18 7.62
C ALA A 78 21.67 -17.96 7.20
N HIS A 79 21.21 -16.77 7.59
CA HIS A 79 21.86 -15.46 7.39
C HIS A 79 21.92 -14.97 5.94
N TYR A 80 20.87 -14.25 5.54
CA TYR A 80 20.83 -13.50 4.28
C TYR A 80 21.16 -12.03 4.55
N VAL A 81 22.03 -11.45 3.73
CA VAL A 81 22.42 -10.04 3.83
C VAL A 81 22.10 -9.36 2.51
N ASP A 82 21.43 -8.22 2.61
CA ASP A 82 21.18 -7.31 1.50
C ASP A 82 21.58 -5.89 1.89
N LYS A 83 22.01 -5.10 0.92
CA LYS A 83 22.49 -3.71 1.12
C LYS A 83 21.76 -2.78 0.16
N HIS A 84 20.85 -1.98 0.72
CA HIS A 84 20.22 -0.83 0.08
C HIS A 84 20.97 0.47 0.45
N SER A 85 21.11 1.41 -0.50
CA SER A 85 21.78 2.71 -0.25
C SER A 85 20.82 3.76 0.30
#